data_AF-A0A924NQL7-F1
#
_entry.id   AF-A0A924NQL7-F1
#
_cell.length_a   1.000
_cell.length_b   1.000
_cell.length_c   1.000
_cell.angle_alpha   90.00
_cell.angle_beta   90.00
_cell.angle_gamma   90.00
#
_symmetry.space_group_name_H-M   'P 1'
#
loop_
_entity.id
_entity.type
_entity.pdbx_description
1 polymer ?
#
loop_
_entity_poly.entity_id
_entity_poly.type
_entity_poly.pdbx_seq_one_letter_code
_entity_poly.pdbx_strand_id
1 'polypeptide(L)'
;MNMHTRDSTPHPNQFALLRQRRFAPFFWTQFSGAANDNLFKFSLTVMVTYQLSVSWLPPALAGLVIGALFILPFLLFSATSGQLTDKYPKTLMIRAVKNLEIAIMLLAA
;
A
#
# COMPACT_ATOMS: atom_id res chain seq x y z
N MET A 1 45.07 26.73 9.97
CA MET A 1 44.87 25.50 9.16
C MET A 1 43.68 24.76 9.78
N ASN A 2 42.46 24.99 9.29
CA ASN A 2 41.24 24.45 9.89
C ASN A 2 41.03 23.00 9.45
N MET A 3 41.26 22.04 10.34
CA MET A 3 40.97 20.63 10.14
C MET A 3 39.48 20.40 10.42
N HIS A 4 38.65 20.31 9.38
CA HIS A 4 37.28 19.81 9.48
C HIS A 4 37.32 18.36 10.00
N THR A 5 37.04 18.16 11.28
CA THR A 5 36.65 16.86 11.83
C THR A 5 35.32 16.49 11.21
N ARG A 6 35.34 15.58 10.23
CA ARG A 6 34.14 14.95 9.71
C ARG A 6 33.55 14.09 10.81
N ASP A 7 32.51 14.58 11.48
CA ASP A 7 31.69 13.77 12.35
C ASP A 7 31.07 12.64 11.52
N SER A 8 31.59 11.42 11.71
CA SER A 8 30.99 10.19 11.21
C SER A 8 29.76 9.89 12.05
N THR A 9 28.62 10.48 11.66
CA THR A 9 27.31 10.13 12.21
C THR A 9 27.08 8.62 12.03
N PRO A 10 26.77 7.85 13.09
CA PRO A 10 26.50 6.44 12.95
C PRO A 10 25.26 6.27 12.06
N HIS A 11 25.41 5.63 10.91
CA HIS A 11 24.28 5.31 10.04
C HIS A 11 23.23 4.54 10.85
N PRO A 12 22.00 5.06 11.03
CA PRO A 12 20.95 4.35 11.75
C PRO A 12 20.62 3.09 10.96
N ASN A 13 20.94 1.94 11.55
CA ASN A 13 20.77 0.63 10.94
C ASN A 13 19.27 0.42 10.68
N GLN A 14 18.83 0.30 9.42
CA GLN A 14 17.39 0.21 9.05
C GLN A 14 16.69 -0.97 9.73
N PHE A 15 17.44 -2.03 10.06
CA PHE A 15 16.97 -3.19 10.83
C PHE A 15 16.73 -2.90 12.32
N ALA A 16 17.28 -1.81 12.87
CA ALA A 16 16.99 -1.37 14.23
C ALA A 16 15.55 -0.84 14.38
N LEU A 17 14.94 -0.33 13.30
CA LEU A 17 13.53 0.09 13.27
C LEU A 17 12.59 -1.12 13.38
N LEU A 18 12.91 -2.24 12.73
CA LEU A 18 12.15 -3.50 12.84
C LEU A 18 12.14 -4.09 14.26
N ARG A 19 13.13 -3.73 15.08
CA ARG A 19 13.24 -4.15 16.49
C ARG A 19 12.44 -3.24 17.44
N GLN A 20 11.86 -2.15 16.96
CA GLN A 20 10.99 -1.29 17.77
C GLN A 20 9.57 -1.86 17.86
N ARG A 21 9.07 -2.03 19.09
CA ARG A 21 7.73 -2.58 19.39
C ARG A 21 6.56 -1.84 18.71
N ARG A 22 6.76 -0.60 18.27
CA ARG A 22 5.75 0.20 17.56
C ARG A 22 5.78 0.00 16.04
N PHE A 23 6.93 -0.31 15.47
CA PHE A 23 7.12 -0.41 14.02
C PHE A 23 6.91 -1.84 13.52
N ALA A 24 7.31 -2.85 14.29
CA ALA A 24 7.13 -4.26 13.94
C ALA A 24 5.68 -4.63 13.55
N PRO A 25 4.65 -4.33 14.36
CA PRO A 25 3.26 -4.65 13.99
C PRO A 25 2.80 -3.89 12.75
N PHE A 26 3.14 -2.60 12.61
CA PHE A 26 2.79 -1.80 11.43
C PHE A 26 3.48 -2.33 10.16
N PHE A 27 4.75 -2.70 10.25
CA PHE A 27 5.50 -3.28 9.14
C PHE A 27 4.86 -4.59 8.67
N TRP A 28 4.52 -5.49 9.60
CA TRP A 28 3.89 -6.76 9.25
C TRP A 28 2.51 -6.57 8.63
N THR A 29 1.68 -5.65 9.14
CA THR A 29 0.38 -5.36 8.52
C THR A 29 0.54 -4.78 7.11
N GLN A 30 1.48 -3.85 6.91
CA GLN A 30 1.75 -3.25 5.61
C GLN A 30 2.34 -4.28 4.62
N PHE A 31 3.26 -5.13 5.09
CA PHE A 31 3.87 -6.19 4.30
C PHE A 31 2.83 -7.22 3.86
N SER A 32 2.03 -7.74 4.79
CA SER A 32 0.98 -8.71 4.48
C SER A 32 -0.07 -8.13 3.55
N GLY A 33 -0.46 -6.86 3.75
CA GLY A 33 -1.38 -6.15 2.86
C GLY A 33 -0.83 -6.02 1.44
N ALA A 34 0.41 -5.54 1.30
CA ALA A 34 1.05 -5.40 0.00
C ALA A 34 1.29 -6.74 -0.69
N ALA A 35 1.66 -7.79 0.07
CA ALA A 35 1.83 -9.14 -0.46
C ALA A 35 0.49 -9.69 -0.96
N ASN A 36 -0.58 -9.57 -0.19
CA ASN A 36 -1.92 -10.00 -0.60
C ASN A 36 -2.39 -9.29 -1.88
N ASP A 37 -2.24 -7.97 -1.95
CA ASP A 37 -2.63 -7.18 -3.12
C ASP A 37 -1.87 -7.61 -4.39
N ASN A 38 -0.55 -7.77 -4.29
CA ASN A 38 0.27 -8.21 -5.42
C ASN A 38 -0.02 -9.67 -5.84
N LEU A 39 -0.24 -10.57 -4.87
CA LEU A 39 -0.61 -11.96 -5.15
C LEU A 39 -1.96 -12.04 -5.85
N PHE A 40 -2.96 -11.28 -5.39
CA PHE A 40 -4.27 -11.25 -6.02
C PHE A 40 -4.21 -10.67 -7.43
N LYS A 41 -3.50 -9.54 -7.63
CA LYS A 41 -3.26 -8.96 -8.95
C LYS A 41 -2.59 -9.94 -9.91
N PHE A 42 -1.55 -10.66 -9.46
CA PHE A 42 -0.87 -11.66 -10.27
C PHE A 42 -1.79 -12.84 -10.60
N SER A 43 -2.48 -13.38 -9.60
CA SER A 43 -3.41 -14.51 -9.77
C SER A 43 -4.53 -14.16 -10.75
N LEU A 44 -5.10 -12.96 -10.64
CA LEU A 44 -6.14 -12.47 -11.53
C LEU A 44 -5.60 -12.26 -12.95
N THR A 45 -4.36 -11.77 -13.09
CA THR A 45 -3.70 -11.64 -14.39
C THR A 45 -3.49 -12.99 -15.06
N VAL A 46 -3.00 -13.99 -14.32
CA VAL A 46 -2.86 -15.37 -14.81
C VAL A 46 -4.23 -15.94 -15.19
N MET A 47 -5.23 -15.79 -14.34
CA MET A 47 -6.59 -16.27 -14.59
C MET A 47 -7.21 -15.65 -15.86
N VAL A 48 -7.11 -14.34 -16.02
CA VAL A 48 -7.64 -13.63 -17.20
C VAL A 48 -6.90 -14.03 -18.47
N THR A 49 -5.58 -14.20 -18.37
CA THR A 49 -4.71 -14.49 -19.51
C THR A 49 -4.82 -15.94 -19.98
N TYR A 50 -4.86 -16.89 -19.06
CA TYR A 50 -4.74 -18.32 -19.36
C TYR A 50 -6.03 -19.12 -19.17
N GLN A 51 -6.92 -18.70 -18.26
CA GLN A 51 -8.18 -19.43 -17.98
C GLN A 51 -9.37 -18.85 -18.73
N LEU A 52 -9.56 -17.53 -18.70
CA LEU A 52 -10.67 -16.85 -19.37
C LEU A 52 -10.38 -16.51 -20.83
N SER A 53 -9.13 -16.10 -21.13
CA SER A 53 -8.67 -15.70 -22.47
C SER A 53 -9.67 -14.81 -23.21
N VAL A 54 -9.81 -13.56 -22.76
CA VAL A 54 -10.83 -12.65 -23.27
C VAL A 54 -10.43 -12.10 -24.64
N SER A 55 -11.31 -12.21 -25.64
CA SER A 55 -11.02 -11.86 -27.04
C SER A 55 -10.64 -10.40 -27.28
N TRP A 56 -11.11 -9.48 -26.43
CA TRP A 56 -10.81 -8.05 -26.52
C TRP A 56 -9.54 -7.62 -25.76
N LEU A 57 -8.96 -8.50 -24.93
CA LEU A 57 -7.80 -8.18 -24.10
C LEU A 57 -6.61 -9.10 -24.42
N PRO A 58 -5.64 -8.64 -25.23
CA PRO A 58 -4.44 -9.41 -25.50
C PRO A 58 -3.67 -9.75 -24.20
N PRO A 59 -3.16 -10.99 -24.06
CA PRO A 59 -2.30 -11.42 -22.93
C PRO A 59 -1.19 -10.44 -22.57
N ALA A 60 -0.52 -9.87 -23.57
CA ALA A 60 0.58 -8.92 -23.39
C ALA A 60 0.14 -7.61 -22.71
N LEU A 61 -1.13 -7.22 -22.83
CA LEU A 61 -1.69 -6.01 -22.23
C LEU A 61 -2.42 -6.30 -20.92
N ALA A 62 -2.84 -7.55 -20.67
CA ALA A 62 -3.62 -7.93 -19.51
C ALA A 62 -2.96 -7.53 -18.18
N GLY A 63 -1.67 -7.82 -18.01
CA GLY A 63 -0.93 -7.44 -16.81
C GLY A 63 -0.85 -5.92 -16.57
N LEU A 64 -0.73 -5.13 -17.64
CA LEU A 64 -0.70 -3.67 -17.57
C LEU A 64 -2.09 -3.13 -17.21
N VAL A 65 -3.13 -3.57 -17.92
CA VAL A 65 -4.52 -3.13 -17.70
C VAL A 65 -5.00 -3.49 -16.31
N ILE A 66 -4.78 -4.73 -15.87
CA ILE A 66 -5.14 -5.17 -14.52
C ILE A 66 -4.33 -4.39 -13.49
N GLY A 67 -3.03 -4.18 -13.72
CA GLY A 67 -2.22 -3.35 -12.84
C GLY A 67 -2.69 -1.90 -12.72
N ALA A 68 -3.10 -1.30 -13.84
CA ALA A 68 -3.68 0.03 -13.86
C ALA A 68 -5.02 0.06 -13.11
N LEU A 69 -5.92 -0.90 -13.35
CA LEU A 69 -7.21 -0.99 -12.68
C LEU A 69 -7.07 -1.09 -11.15
N PHE A 70 -6.06 -1.82 -10.67
CA PHE A 70 -5.81 -1.97 -9.23
C PHE A 70 -5.27 -0.69 -8.59
N ILE A 71 -4.37 0.05 -9.27
CA ILE A 71 -3.77 1.26 -8.69
C ILE A 71 -4.61 2.52 -8.92
N LEU A 72 -5.41 2.56 -9.99
CA LEU A 72 -6.22 3.71 -10.41
C LEU A 72 -7.08 4.28 -9.28
N PRO A 73 -7.90 3.50 -8.54
CA PRO A 73 -8.72 4.08 -7.48
C PRO A 73 -7.85 4.72 -6.40
N PHE A 74 -6.79 4.04 -5.95
CA PHE A 74 -5.87 4.63 -4.97
C PHE A 74 -5.24 5.92 -5.47
N LEU A 75 -4.85 5.98 -6.74
CA LEU A 75 -4.26 7.16 -7.36
C LEU A 75 -5.27 8.32 -7.47
N LEU A 76 -6.50 8.05 -7.92
CA LEU A 76 -7.55 9.06 -8.05
C LEU A 76 -7.96 9.64 -6.70
N PHE A 77 -8.07 8.80 -5.67
CA PHE A 77 -8.47 9.24 -4.33
C PHE A 77 -7.30 9.73 -3.47
N SER A 78 -6.05 9.48 -3.86
CA SER A 78 -4.85 9.86 -3.08
C SER A 78 -4.82 11.36 -2.75
N ALA A 79 -5.05 12.21 -3.76
CA ALA A 79 -5.04 13.67 -3.56
C ALA A 79 -6.16 14.12 -2.61
N THR A 80 -7.36 13.57 -2.76
CA THR A 80 -8.51 13.90 -1.90
C THR A 80 -8.29 13.42 -0.46
N SER A 81 -7.79 12.21 -0.26
CA SER A 81 -7.46 11.68 1.08
C SER A 81 -6.34 12.46 1.76
N GLY A 82 -5.34 12.94 0.99
CA GLY A 82 -4.30 13.83 1.49
C GLY A 82 -4.88 15.15 2.00
N GLN A 83 -5.66 15.83 1.17
CA GLN A 83 -6.34 17.08 1.56
C GLN A 83 -7.25 16.91 2.78
N LEU A 84 -7.96 15.79 2.88
CA LEU A 84 -8.83 15.49 4.02
C LEU A 84 -8.02 15.28 5.31
N THR A 85 -6.88 14.59 5.23
CA THR A 85 -6.01 14.34 6.39
C THR A 85 -5.33 15.62 6.87
N ASP A 86 -5.03 16.54 5.96
CA ASP A 86 -4.45 17.84 6.30
C ASP A 86 -5.48 18.81 6.90
N LYS A 87 -6.75 18.70 6.49
CA LYS A 87 -7.85 19.57 6.96
C LYS A 87 -8.41 19.17 8.33
N TYR A 88 -8.40 17.88 8.68
CA TYR A 88 -9.03 17.37 9.89
C TYR A 88 -8.02 16.83 10.91
N PRO A 89 -8.32 16.89 12.23
CA PRO A 89 -7.44 16.32 13.24
C PRO A 89 -7.29 14.80 13.04
N LYS A 90 -6.03 14.32 13.10
CA LYS A 90 -5.65 12.93 12.82
C LYS A 90 -6.48 11.90 13.59
N THR A 91 -6.85 12.20 14.83
CA THR A 91 -7.69 11.31 15.67
C THR A 91 -9.07 11.08 15.08
N LEU A 92 -9.67 12.09 14.44
CA LEU A 92 -10.98 11.98 13.78
C LEU A 92 -10.88 11.13 12.52
N MET A 93 -9.85 11.34 11.71
CA MET A 93 -9.61 10.56 10.48
C MET A 93 -9.33 9.08 10.79
N ILE A 94 -8.50 8.78 11.81
CA ILE A 94 -8.23 7.41 12.24
C ILE A 94 -9.53 6.70 12.67
N ARG A 95 -10.38 7.37 13.46
CA ARG A 95 -11.67 6.80 13.88
C ARG A 95 -12.63 6.59 12.71
N ALA A 96 -12.70 7.56 11.78
CA ALA A 96 -13.54 7.46 10.59
C ALA A 96 -13.14 6.27 9.70
N VAL A 97 -11.84 6.12 9.41
CA VAL A 97 -11.30 4.98 8.64
C VAL A 97 -11.59 3.66 9.35
N LYS A 98 -11.44 3.61 10.68
CA LYS A 98 -11.71 2.38 11.43
C LYS A 98 -13.19 1.99 11.43
N ASN A 99 -14.09 2.96 11.55
CA ASN A 99 -15.52 2.72 11.44
C ASN A 99 -15.92 2.25 10.04
N LEU A 100 -15.33 2.84 8.99
CA LEU A 100 -15.51 2.41 7.62
C LEU A 100 -15.04 0.96 7.41
N GLU A 101 -13.86 0.61 7.93
CA GLU A 101 -13.32 -0.75 7.86
C GLU A 101 -14.28 -1.78 8.50
N ILE A 102 -14.83 -1.47 9.69
CA ILE A 102 -15.81 -2.34 10.35
C ILE A 102 -17.10 -2.46 9.53
N ALA A 103 -17.62 -1.35 8.99
CA ALA A 103 -18.82 -1.37 8.15
C ALA A 103 -18.63 -2.21 6.88
N ILE A 104 -17.47 -2.12 6.23
CA ILE A 104 -17.12 -2.93 5.06
C ILE A 104 -17.06 -4.41 5.45
N MET A 105 -16.40 -4.76 6.57
CA MET A 105 -16.34 -6.15 7.02
C MET A 105 -17.72 -6.72 7.36
N LEU A 106 -18.64 -5.92 7.91
CA LEU A 106 -20.02 -6.34 8.18
C LEU A 106 -20.85 -6.53 6.91
N LEU A 107 -20.64 -5.70 5.88
CA LEU A 107 -21.33 -5.82 4.60
C LEU A 107 -20.77 -6.97 3.74
N ALA A 108 -19.50 -7.31 3.93
CA ALA A 108 -18.83 -8.39 3.23
C ALA A 108 -19.00 -9.77 3.89
N ALA A 109 -19.51 -9.81 5.13
CA ALA A 109 -19.83 -11.03 5.89
C ALA A 109 -21.20 -11.60 5.50
#